data_AF-A0A428WS90-F1
#
_entry.id   AF-A0A428WS90-F1
#
_cell.length_a   1.000
_cell.length_b   1.000
_cell.length_c   1.000
_cell.angle_alpha   90.00
_cell.angle_beta   90.00
_cell.angle_gamma   90.00
#
_symmetry.space_group_name_H-M   'P 1'
#
loop_
_entity.id
_entity.type
_entity.pdbx_description
1 polymer ?
#
loop_
_entity_poly.entity_id
_entity_poly.type
_entity_poly.pdbx_seq_one_letter_code
_entity_poly.pdbx_strand_id
1 'polypeptide(L)'
;MPARILDQALAFLGTCATATEPIGPSDLVDIGWHTFILYTHEYAAFCDKIAGRFIHHVPDDSPTGDEWPTAPQADPVTLSATVAAVRRAGYRIDAELWSMTAAADCTQCHAGCTDSPTR
;
A
#
# COMPACT_ATOMS: atom_id res chain seq x y z
N MET A 1 14.68 7.58 -5.90
CA MET A 1 13.29 7.06 -6.02
C MET A 1 12.94 6.08 -4.91
N PRO A 2 13.68 4.97 -4.64
CA PRO A 2 13.26 3.98 -3.63
C PRO A 2 13.08 4.54 -2.21
N ALA A 3 14.00 5.38 -1.76
CA ALA A 3 13.90 6.02 -0.44
C ALA A 3 12.68 6.95 -0.30
N ARG A 4 12.26 7.63 -1.37
CA ARG A 4 11.04 8.48 -1.37
C ARG A 4 9.78 7.61 -1.26
N ILE A 5 9.76 6.48 -1.96
CA ILE A 5 8.64 5.52 -1.90
C ILE A 5 8.52 4.94 -0.48
N LEU A 6 9.62 4.47 0.11
CA LEU A 6 9.61 3.96 1.47
C LEU A 6 9.20 5.04 2.48
N ASP A 7 9.72 6.26 2.36
CA ASP A 7 9.31 7.38 3.21
C ASP A 7 7.79 7.61 3.19
N GLN A 8 7.19 7.64 2.00
CA GLN A 8 5.74 7.83 1.87
C GLN A 8 4.94 6.60 2.36
N ALA A 9 5.47 5.38 2.22
CA ALA A 9 4.86 4.17 2.80
C ALA A 9 4.87 4.21 4.33
N LEU A 10 5.96 4.64 4.95
CA LEU A 10 6.04 4.81 6.41
C LEU A 10 5.10 5.91 6.90
N ALA A 11 4.96 7.02 6.16
CA ALA A 11 3.99 8.07 6.46
C ALA A 11 2.54 7.56 6.37
N PHE A 12 2.22 6.76 5.37
CA PHE A 12 0.91 6.11 5.25
C PHE A 12 0.65 5.17 6.43
N LEU A 13 1.58 4.29 6.79
CA LEU A 13 1.46 3.41 7.95
C LEU A 13 1.32 4.16 9.27
N GLY A 14 2.08 5.25 9.43
CA GLY A 14 1.94 6.17 10.56
C GLY A 14 0.55 6.80 10.64
N THR A 15 -0.10 7.02 9.50
CA THR A 15 -1.48 7.51 9.43
C THR A 15 -2.48 6.41 9.78
N CYS A 16 -2.26 5.16 9.32
CA CYS A 16 -3.08 3.99 9.68
C CYS A 16 -3.12 3.70 11.18
N ALA A 17 -2.09 4.13 11.93
CA ALA A 17 -2.07 3.99 13.39
C ALA A 17 -3.15 4.81 14.10
N THR A 18 -3.56 5.95 13.52
CA THR A 18 -4.48 6.91 14.14
C THR A 18 -5.77 7.16 13.35
N ALA A 19 -5.84 6.70 12.09
CA ALA A 19 -7.01 6.91 11.24
C ALA A 19 -8.26 6.21 11.82
N THR A 20 -9.38 6.92 11.79
CA THR A 20 -10.69 6.40 12.22
C THR A 20 -11.58 6.00 11.05
N GLU A 21 -11.25 6.50 9.87
CA GLU A 21 -11.88 6.28 8.59
C GLU A 21 -11.03 5.33 7.72
N PRO A 22 -11.67 4.58 6.78
CA PRO A 22 -10.93 3.80 5.80
C PRO A 22 -10.01 4.70 4.95
N ILE A 23 -8.75 4.30 4.81
CA ILE A 23 -7.74 4.95 3.97
C ILE A 23 -7.00 3.91 3.14
N GLY A 24 -6.52 4.31 1.96
CA GLY A 24 -5.83 3.45 1.00
C GLY A 24 -4.68 4.19 0.32
N PRO A 25 -3.51 3.55 0.14
CA PRO A 25 -2.33 4.17 -0.47
C PRO A 25 -2.52 4.39 -1.99
N SER A 26 -1.63 5.16 -2.62
CA SER A 26 -1.43 5.09 -4.09
C SER A 26 -0.61 3.86 -4.47
N ASP A 27 -0.62 3.46 -5.75
CA ASP A 27 0.11 2.29 -6.27
C ASP A 27 1.59 2.27 -5.86
N LEU A 28 2.31 3.38 -6.02
CA LEU A 28 3.73 3.44 -5.66
C LEU A 28 3.96 3.34 -4.16
N VAL A 29 3.08 3.93 -3.34
CA VAL A 29 3.16 3.86 -1.88
C VAL A 29 2.84 2.45 -1.40
N ASP A 30 1.88 1.78 -2.05
CA ASP A 30 1.51 0.39 -1.81
C ASP A 30 2.66 -0.57 -2.15
N ILE A 31 3.37 -0.36 -3.26
CA ILE A 31 4.61 -1.10 -3.58
C ILE A 31 5.65 -0.95 -2.48
N GLY A 32 5.79 0.27 -1.92
CA GLY A 32 6.67 0.54 -0.79
C GLY A 32 6.26 -0.24 0.45
N TRP A 33 4.96 -0.29 0.76
CA TRP A 33 4.44 -1.05 1.89
C TRP A 33 4.62 -2.56 1.70
N HIS A 34 4.24 -3.11 0.54
CA HIS A 34 4.48 -4.50 0.15
C HIS A 34 5.94 -4.90 0.33
N THR A 35 6.86 -4.07 -0.14
CA THR A 35 8.30 -4.32 0.00
C THR A 35 8.72 -4.33 1.47
N PHE A 36 8.18 -3.41 2.28
CA PHE A 36 8.54 -3.33 3.70
C PHE A 36 8.04 -4.52 4.51
N ILE A 37 6.86 -5.09 4.20
CA ILE A 37 6.31 -6.29 4.84
C ILE A 37 7.29 -7.48 4.78
N LEU A 38 8.08 -7.59 3.70
CA LEU A 38 9.06 -8.66 3.54
C LEU A 38 10.18 -8.62 4.59
N TYR A 39 10.46 -7.45 5.18
CA TYR A 39 11.37 -7.28 6.31
C TYR A 39 10.61 -7.53 7.62
N THR A 40 10.15 -8.77 7.79
CA THR A 40 9.09 -9.13 8.76
C THR A 40 9.40 -8.74 10.21
N HIS A 41 10.66 -8.83 10.65
CA HIS A 41 11.05 -8.42 12.01
C HIS A 41 10.97 -6.90 12.19
N GLU A 42 11.53 -6.14 11.25
CA GLU A 42 11.50 -4.69 11.24
C GLU A 42 10.09 -4.15 11.08
N TYR A 43 9.28 -4.78 10.23
CA TYR A 43 7.89 -4.43 10.02
C TYR A 43 7.07 -4.63 11.30
N ALA A 44 7.17 -5.79 11.94
CA ALA A 44 6.46 -6.07 13.20
C ALA A 44 6.87 -5.09 14.30
N ALA A 45 8.17 -4.84 14.48
CA ALA A 45 8.69 -3.89 15.46
C ALA A 45 8.25 -2.44 15.16
N PHE A 46 8.21 -2.06 13.88
CA PHE A 46 7.73 -0.75 13.45
C PHE A 46 6.24 -0.59 13.78
N CYS A 47 5.39 -1.55 13.40
CA CYS A 47 3.96 -1.52 13.69
C CYS A 47 3.68 -1.41 15.19
N ASP A 48 4.36 -2.20 16.01
CA ASP A 48 4.25 -2.11 17.47
C ASP A 48 4.65 -0.72 17.98
N LYS A 49 5.77 -0.19 17.50
CA LYS A 49 6.25 1.15 17.88
C LYS A 49 5.27 2.27 17.55
N ILE A 50 4.64 2.24 16.37
CA ILE A 50 3.80 3.35 15.90
C ILE A 50 2.32 3.20 16.24
N ALA A 51 1.84 1.96 16.41
CA ALA A 51 0.41 1.65 16.57
C ALA A 51 0.10 0.78 17.79
N GLY A 52 1.11 0.19 18.45
CA GLY A 52 0.94 -0.80 19.54
C GLY A 52 0.27 -2.10 19.08
N ARG A 53 0.22 -2.35 17.76
CA ARG A 53 -0.41 -3.52 17.14
C ARG A 53 0.14 -3.73 15.73
N PHE A 54 0.03 -4.95 15.23
CA PHE A 54 0.35 -5.24 13.83
C PHE A 54 -0.65 -4.55 12.90
N ILE A 55 -0.15 -3.90 11.84
CA ILE A 55 -0.99 -3.34 10.77
C ILE A 55 -1.06 -4.40 9.68
N HIS A 56 -2.21 -5.05 9.54
CA HIS A 56 -2.41 -6.05 8.50
C HIS A 56 -2.63 -5.37 7.15
N HIS A 57 -1.92 -5.86 6.13
CA HIS A 57 -2.27 -5.58 4.74
C HIS A 57 -3.37 -6.55 4.31
N VAL A 58 -4.43 -6.00 3.72
CA VAL A 58 -5.52 -6.78 3.14
C VAL A 58 -5.58 -6.34 1.68
N PRO A 59 -5.20 -7.22 0.73
CA PRO A 59 -5.31 -6.91 -0.69
C PRO A 59 -6.74 -6.53 -1.06
N ASP A 60 -6.87 -5.53 -1.92
CA ASP A 60 -8.15 -5.25 -2.59
C ASP A 60 -8.27 -6.22 -3.76
N ASP A 61 -8.75 -7.44 -3.47
CA ASP A 61 -8.99 -8.48 -4.48
C ASP A 61 -10.25 -8.18 -5.31
N SER A 62 -10.62 -6.91 -5.50
CA SER A 62 -11.73 -6.52 -6.37
C SER A 62 -11.52 -7.16 -7.75
N PRO A 63 -12.33 -8.17 -8.15
CA PRO A 63 -12.01 -9.01 -9.27
C PRO A 63 -12.12 -8.21 -10.57
N THR A 64 -10.97 -7.93 -11.20
CA THR A 64 -10.91 -7.54 -12.60
C THR A 64 -11.13 -8.78 -13.45
N GLY A 65 -12.39 -9.22 -13.54
CA GLY A 65 -12.80 -10.35 -14.38
C GLY A 65 -12.59 -11.72 -13.72
N ASP A 66 -13.69 -12.46 -13.63
CA ASP A 66 -13.77 -13.93 -13.48
C ASP A 66 -13.68 -14.59 -12.09
N GLU A 67 -13.70 -13.87 -10.95
CA GLU A 67 -13.78 -14.52 -9.62
C GLU A 67 -14.92 -14.03 -8.71
N TRP A 68 -15.38 -14.96 -7.85
CA TRP A 68 -16.58 -14.85 -7.00
C TRP A 68 -16.36 -13.91 -5.80
N PRO A 69 -17.20 -12.89 -5.57
CA PRO A 69 -17.00 -11.96 -4.47
C PRO A 69 -17.35 -12.65 -3.14
N THR A 70 -16.34 -12.89 -2.30
CA THR A 70 -16.52 -13.49 -0.96
C THR A 70 -16.54 -12.45 0.17
N ALA A 71 -16.26 -11.18 -0.12
CA ALA A 71 -16.27 -10.09 0.85
C ALA A 71 -17.24 -8.95 0.45
N PRO A 72 -17.87 -8.27 1.42
CA PRO A 72 -18.61 -7.04 1.16
C PRO A 72 -17.70 -6.02 0.48
N GLN A 73 -18.11 -5.50 -0.66
CA GLN A 73 -17.42 -4.41 -1.34
C GLN A 73 -17.48 -3.17 -0.44
N ALA A 74 -16.35 -2.79 0.14
CA ALA A 74 -16.23 -1.53 0.86
C ALA A 74 -16.43 -0.36 -0.11
N ASP A 75 -16.97 0.76 0.38
CA ASP A 75 -17.04 1.97 -0.42
C ASP A 75 -15.63 2.36 -0.91
N PRO A 76 -15.47 2.72 -2.19
CA PRO A 76 -14.15 2.99 -2.75
C PRO A 76 -13.50 4.15 -2.00
N VAL A 77 -12.37 3.85 -1.36
CA VAL A 77 -11.56 4.86 -0.68
C VAL A 77 -10.94 5.78 -1.73
N THR A 78 -11.22 7.07 -1.63
CA THR A 78 -10.65 8.05 -2.57
C THR A 78 -9.22 8.41 -2.16
N LEU A 79 -8.31 8.45 -3.13
CA LEU A 79 -6.91 8.83 -2.90
C LEU A 79 -6.80 10.25 -2.27
N SER A 80 -7.71 11.15 -2.65
CA SER A 80 -7.78 12.50 -2.07
C SER A 80 -8.12 12.50 -0.58
N ALA A 81 -9.01 11.62 -0.13
CA ALA A 81 -9.32 11.45 1.29
C ALA A 81 -8.11 10.92 2.06
N THR A 82 -7.39 9.92 1.52
CA THR A 82 -6.15 9.44 2.13
C THR A 82 -5.11 10.54 2.24
N VAL A 83 -4.85 11.29 1.16
CA VAL A 83 -3.88 12.41 1.17
C VAL A 83 -4.25 13.46 2.22
N ALA A 84 -5.53 13.74 2.40
CA ALA A 84 -6.00 14.64 3.45
C ALA A 84 -5.75 14.07 4.86
N ALA A 85 -5.96 12.76 5.06
CA ALA A 85 -5.68 12.09 6.33
C ALA A 85 -4.19 12.11 6.68
N VAL A 86 -3.31 11.80 5.71
CA VAL A 86 -1.86 11.82 5.89
C VAL A 86 -1.37 13.24 6.27
N ARG A 87 -1.93 14.28 5.65
CA ARG A 87 -1.65 15.68 6.03
C ARG A 87 -2.15 16.02 7.43
N ARG A 88 -3.35 15.57 7.82
CA ARG A 88 -3.89 15.77 9.18
C ARG A 88 -3.02 15.09 10.24
N ALA A 89 -2.44 13.93 9.93
CA ALA A 89 -1.50 13.23 10.78
C ALA A 89 -0.13 13.93 10.89
N GLY A 90 0.09 15.03 10.15
CA GLY A 90 1.30 15.85 10.24
C GLY A 90 2.43 15.42 9.30
N TYR A 91 2.20 14.44 8.41
CA TYR A 91 3.21 13.98 7.46
C TYR A 91 3.22 14.82 6.19
N ARG A 92 4.40 14.90 5.57
CA ARG A 92 4.57 15.56 4.27
C ARG A 92 4.16 14.63 3.14
N ILE A 93 3.48 15.20 2.15
CA ILE A 93 3.08 14.49 0.93
C ILE A 93 4.07 14.80 -0.18
N ASP A 94 4.59 13.74 -0.78
CA ASP A 94 5.28 13.78 -2.06
C ASP A 94 4.26 13.69 -3.21
N ALA A 95 3.91 14.83 -3.80
CA ALA A 95 2.82 14.91 -4.77
C ALA A 95 2.98 13.98 -5.98
N GLU A 96 4.22 13.68 -6.40
CA GLU A 96 4.50 12.78 -7.53
C GLU A 96 4.07 11.34 -7.20
N LEU A 97 4.39 10.89 -5.98
CA LEU A 97 4.12 9.52 -5.52
C LEU A 97 2.64 9.30 -5.15
N TRP A 98 1.91 10.38 -4.86
CA TRP A 98 0.48 10.36 -4.54
C TRP A 98 -0.42 10.77 -5.71
N SER A 99 0.13 10.92 -6.92
CA SER A 99 -0.63 11.20 -8.14
C SER A 99 -0.98 9.92 -8.91
N MET A 100 -2.20 9.83 -9.44
CA MET A 100 -2.60 8.72 -10.34
C MET A 100 -1.86 8.73 -11.70
N THR A 101 -1.08 9.77 -11.99
CA THR A 101 -0.27 9.88 -13.21
C THR A 101 1.03 9.06 -13.16
N ALA A 102 1.40 8.52 -12.00
CA ALA A 102 2.53 7.61 -11.89
C ALA A 102 2.09 6.15 -12.12
N ALA A 103 1.19 5.92 -13.08
CA ALA A 103 1.25 4.71 -13.89
C ALA A 103 2.56 4.77 -14.67
N ALA A 104 3.68 4.50 -13.99
CA ALA A 104 4.86 4.06 -14.67
C ALA A 104 4.48 2.73 -15.29
N ASP A 105 4.20 2.77 -16.60
CA ASP A 105 3.94 1.63 -17.48
C ASP A 105 4.72 0.40 -17.03
N CYS A 106 4.13 -0.41 -16.15
CA CYS A 106 4.65 -1.71 -15.79
C CYS A 106 4.28 -2.66 -16.93
N THR A 107 4.90 -2.42 -18.08
CA THR A 107 4.84 -3.25 -19.28
C THR A 107 5.57 -4.58 -19.11
N GLN A 108 5.91 -4.97 -17.88
CA GLN A 108 6.54 -6.25 -17.56
C GLN A 108 5.64 -7.27 -16.86
N CYS A 109 4.31 -7.12 -16.94
CA CYS A 109 3.39 -8.24 -16.69
C CYS A 109 3.35 -9.27 -17.85
N HIS A 110 4.22 -9.16 -18.87
CA HIS A 110 4.26 -10.08 -20.02
C HIS A 110 5.51 -10.97 -20.12
N ALA A 111 6.34 -11.08 -19.09
CA ALA A 111 7.26 -12.20 -18.99
C ALA A 111 6.67 -13.22 -18.03
N GLY A 112 5.89 -14.16 -18.58
CA GLY A 112 5.52 -15.37 -17.87
C GLY A 112 6.79 -16.05 -17.36
N CYS A 113 7.03 -15.94 -16.06
CA CYS A 113 8.03 -16.73 -15.34
C CYS A 113 7.47 -18.15 -15.17
N THR A 114 7.34 -18.90 -16.26
CA THR A 114 7.37 -20.35 -16.20
C THR A 114 8.82 -20.79 -16.11
N ASP A 115 9.32 -20.91 -14.87
CA ASP A 115 10.41 -21.83 -14.59
C ASP A 115 10.04 -22.66 -13.37
N SER A 116 9.55 -23.86 -13.65
CA SER A 116 9.54 -24.95 -12.68
C SER A 116 10.21 -26.16 -13.33
N PRO A 117 11.53 -26.29 -13.24
CA PRO A 117 12.13 -27.61 -13.28
C PRO A 117 12.09 -28.14 -11.84
N THR A 118 11.40 -29.25 -11.60
CA THR A 118 12.05 -30.44 -11.05
C THR A 118 11.13 -31.66 -10.88
N ARG A 119 11.62 -32.73 -11.53
CA ARG A 119 11.53 -34.18 -11.26
C ARG A 119 10.30 -34.97 -11.70
#